data_AF-A0AAV6J6Y5-F1
#
_entry.id   AF-A0AAV6J6Y5-F1
#
_cell.length_a   1.000
_cell.length_b   1.000
_cell.length_c   1.000
_cell.angle_alpha   90.00
_cell.angle_beta   90.00
_cell.angle_gamma   90.00
#
_symmetry.space_group_name_H-M   'P 1'
#
loop_
_entity.id
_entity.type
_entity.pdbx_description
1 polymer ?
#
loop_
_entity_poly.entity_id
_entity_poly.type
_entity_poly.pdbx_seq_one_letter_code
_entity_poly.pdbx_strand_id
1 'polypeptide(L)'
;MVLGLANEIKQYLDGRYIGPPEAAWHIFGHYMHEEVPTVTQLALHLPVVPKGVREEIVNASLRYAYLAADKMSEDDGMDRSITNRYPNEYLNSLDPTGLPPFKLELKVGCPIILLRNIVPKDGLCNGTRMMVVRCGSRIIEVKILTGEQFGKLAFIPRISLSPSSLDFPFHMTRRQFPVRLAYAMTINKSQGQSVKFVGVDLRTPVFSHGQLYVVLSRCMSFDRITVLLPEEEADSTTNIVYPEVLL
;
A
#
# COMPACT_ATOMS: atom_id res chain seq x y z
N MET A 1 9.84 4.49 -29.78
CA MET A 1 8.41 4.29 -29.44
C MET A 1 8.35 4.04 -27.93
N VAL A 2 8.06 5.07 -27.13
CA VAL A 2 8.18 5.05 -25.67
C VAL A 2 6.84 4.58 -25.09
N LEU A 3 6.86 3.47 -24.35
CA LEU A 3 5.72 2.94 -23.61
C LEU A 3 5.38 3.90 -22.46
N GLY A 4 4.13 4.37 -22.42
CA GLY A 4 3.61 5.33 -21.45
C GLY A 4 3.72 4.83 -20.00
N LEU A 5 4.26 5.70 -19.15
CA LEU A 5 4.34 5.56 -17.70
C LEU A 5 2.96 5.82 -17.08
N ALA A 6 2.23 4.78 -16.73
CA ALA A 6 1.05 4.91 -15.87
C ALA A 6 1.52 5.16 -14.42
N ASN A 7 1.20 6.32 -13.85
CA ASN A 7 1.53 6.69 -12.47
C ASN A 7 0.39 6.29 -11.52
N GLU A 8 0.53 5.09 -10.94
CA GLU A 8 -0.43 4.40 -10.07
C GLU A 8 -0.74 5.15 -8.75
N ILE A 9 0.11 6.11 -8.37
CA ILE A 9 0.01 6.87 -7.10
C ILE A 9 -1.14 7.88 -7.14
N LYS A 10 -1.46 8.41 -8.33
CA LYS A 10 -2.41 9.50 -8.52
C LYS A 10 -3.88 9.09 -8.30
N GLN A 11 -4.20 7.79 -8.31
CA GLN A 11 -5.57 7.28 -8.36
C GLN A 11 -6.28 7.04 -7.02
N TYR A 12 -5.60 7.16 -5.87
CA TYR A 12 -6.06 6.51 -4.63
C TYR A 12 -6.47 7.46 -3.46
N LEU A 13 -6.48 8.79 -3.68
CA LEU A 13 -6.36 9.81 -2.61
C LEU A 13 -7.58 10.11 -1.70
N ASP A 14 -8.78 9.56 -1.90
CA ASP A 14 -9.98 10.06 -1.20
C ASP A 14 -10.50 9.18 -0.05
N GLY A 15 -10.61 9.74 1.17
CA GLY A 15 -11.47 9.21 2.25
C GLY A 15 -11.00 9.40 3.71
N ARG A 16 -11.60 10.41 4.39
CA ARG A 16 -12.12 10.56 5.80
C ARG A 16 -11.37 9.93 7.01
N TYR A 17 -11.41 10.40 8.27
CA TYR A 17 -11.53 11.66 9.08
C TYR A 17 -11.33 11.19 10.54
N ILE A 18 -10.60 11.91 11.43
CA ILE A 18 -10.63 11.83 12.92
C ILE A 18 -10.03 13.14 13.50
N GLY A 19 -10.38 13.49 14.75
CA GLY A 19 -10.43 14.86 15.27
C GLY A 19 -9.19 15.48 15.97
N PRO A 20 -9.28 16.78 16.32
CA PRO A 20 -8.14 17.65 16.67
C PRO A 20 -7.42 17.47 18.02
N PRO A 21 -8.05 17.05 19.14
CA PRO A 21 -7.34 16.94 20.42
C PRO A 21 -6.22 15.89 20.38
N GLU A 22 -6.46 14.83 19.63
CA GLU A 22 -5.50 13.73 19.42
C GLU A 22 -4.34 14.17 18.51
N ALA A 23 -4.59 15.12 17.60
CA ALA A 23 -3.58 15.70 16.73
C ALA A 23 -2.55 16.56 17.50
N ALA A 24 -3.01 17.40 18.44
CA ALA A 24 -2.12 18.30 19.17
C ALA A 24 -1.10 17.55 20.05
N TRP A 25 -1.49 16.44 20.68
CA TRP A 25 -0.62 15.65 21.55
C TRP A 25 0.60 15.07 20.80
N HIS A 26 0.39 14.63 19.56
CA HIS A 26 1.43 14.03 18.72
C HIS A 26 2.38 15.06 18.07
N ILE A 27 1.94 16.30 17.82
CA ILE A 27 2.76 17.38 17.25
C ILE A 27 3.76 17.92 18.27
N PHE A 28 3.28 18.22 19.49
CA PHE A 28 4.03 19.05 20.41
C PHE A 28 4.91 18.28 21.39
N GLY A 29 4.90 16.94 21.34
CA GLY A 29 5.95 16.09 21.89
C GLY A 29 6.38 16.46 23.32
N HIS A 30 5.46 16.45 24.28
CA HIS A 30 5.83 16.61 25.69
C HIS A 30 6.78 15.47 26.11
N TYR A 31 7.89 15.84 26.73
CA TYR A 31 8.97 14.93 27.14
C TYR A 31 8.48 13.94 28.21
N MET A 32 8.59 12.64 27.93
CA MET A 32 8.88 11.66 28.97
C MET A 32 10.24 11.02 28.70
N HIS A 33 11.19 11.39 29.57
CA HIS A 33 12.49 10.78 29.82
C HIS A 33 13.58 10.89 28.73
N GLU A 34 14.76 11.28 29.22
CA GLU A 34 15.97 11.65 28.52
C GLU A 34 16.74 10.43 27.97
N GLU A 35 16.31 9.85 26.86
CA GLU A 35 17.15 8.89 26.14
C GLU A 35 17.32 9.24 24.66
N VAL A 36 18.58 9.38 24.25
CA VAL A 36 19.01 9.65 22.88
C VAL A 36 19.73 8.40 22.33
N PRO A 37 19.19 7.69 21.31
CA PRO A 37 19.92 6.61 20.69
C PRO A 37 20.82 7.10 19.54
N THR A 38 21.94 6.40 19.40
CA THR A 38 23.10 6.70 18.56
C THR A 38 22.77 6.82 17.07
N VAL A 39 23.29 7.86 16.42
CA VAL A 39 23.22 8.08 14.97
C VAL A 39 23.93 6.94 14.24
N THR A 40 23.28 6.34 13.24
CA THR A 40 23.96 5.53 12.21
C THR A 40 23.53 6.02 10.85
N GLN A 41 24.51 6.42 10.05
CA GLN A 41 24.33 6.83 8.65
C GLN A 41 24.06 5.59 7.80
N LEU A 42 22.92 5.57 7.09
CA LEU A 42 22.65 4.53 6.09
C LEU A 42 23.35 4.93 4.79
N ALA A 43 24.48 4.28 4.50
CA ALA A 43 25.04 4.29 3.15
C ALA A 43 24.12 3.44 2.26
N LEU A 44 23.55 4.05 1.21
CA LEU A 44 23.11 3.30 0.04
C LEU A 44 24.38 2.78 -0.65
N HIS A 45 24.91 1.68 -0.13
CA HIS A 45 26.00 0.94 -0.75
C HIS A 45 25.38 -0.28 -1.41
N LEU A 46 25.38 -0.31 -2.75
CA LEU A 46 25.34 -1.58 -3.45
C LEU A 46 26.66 -2.28 -3.09
N PRO A 47 26.65 -3.44 -2.41
CA PRO A 47 27.89 -4.12 -2.10
C PRO A 47 28.60 -4.48 -3.41
N VAL A 48 29.88 -4.11 -3.53
CA VAL A 48 30.78 -4.70 -4.52
C VAL A 48 30.79 -6.20 -4.23
N VAL A 49 30.16 -6.96 -5.12
CA VAL A 49 29.83 -8.37 -4.91
C VAL A 49 31.11 -9.23 -5.00
N PRO A 50 31.46 -10.00 -3.95
CA PRO A 50 32.51 -11.00 -4.04
C PRO A 50 32.13 -12.09 -5.06
N LYS A 51 33.07 -12.57 -5.87
CA LYS A 51 32.82 -13.64 -6.86
C LYS A 51 32.26 -14.90 -6.17
N GLY A 52 30.95 -15.11 -6.27
CA GLY A 52 30.20 -16.24 -5.69
C GLY A 52 28.66 -16.07 -5.64
N VAL A 53 28.15 -14.84 -5.75
CA VAL A 53 26.73 -14.48 -5.50
C VAL A 53 25.81 -14.63 -6.72
N ARG A 54 25.89 -15.73 -7.49
CA ARG A 54 25.05 -15.85 -8.70
C ARG A 54 23.57 -16.10 -8.41
N GLU A 55 23.22 -16.92 -7.43
CA GLU A 55 21.80 -17.28 -7.17
C GLU A 55 21.00 -16.16 -6.49
N GLU A 56 21.59 -15.43 -5.53
CA GLU A 56 20.91 -14.32 -4.86
C GLU A 56 20.65 -13.15 -5.82
N ILE A 57 21.58 -12.87 -6.75
CA ILE A 57 21.40 -11.82 -7.77
C ILE A 57 20.31 -12.18 -8.78
N VAL A 58 20.22 -13.46 -9.15
CA VAL A 58 19.16 -13.96 -10.04
C VAL A 58 17.80 -13.83 -9.36
N ASN A 59 17.66 -14.24 -8.10
CA ASN A 59 16.42 -14.10 -7.33
C ASN A 59 16.05 -12.64 -7.06
N ALA A 60 17.05 -11.77 -6.82
CA ALA A 60 16.88 -10.33 -6.68
C ALA A 60 16.68 -9.61 -8.01
N SER A 61 16.57 -10.30 -9.15
CA SER A 61 16.21 -9.71 -10.46
C SER A 61 14.98 -10.37 -11.09
N LEU A 62 14.58 -11.53 -10.59
CA LEU A 62 13.43 -12.27 -11.09
C LEU A 62 12.11 -11.55 -10.77
N ARG A 63 11.31 -11.32 -11.81
CA ARG A 63 9.93 -10.86 -11.68
C ARG A 63 9.00 -12.07 -11.70
N TYR A 64 8.10 -12.13 -10.73
CA TYR A 64 7.09 -13.17 -10.62
C TYR A 64 5.74 -12.59 -11.03
N ALA A 65 5.15 -13.13 -12.10
CA ALA A 65 3.85 -12.72 -12.60
C ALA A 65 2.79 -13.76 -12.20
N TYR A 66 1.73 -13.28 -11.56
CA TYR A 66 0.62 -14.08 -11.07
C TYR A 66 -0.66 -13.63 -11.76
N LEU A 67 -1.20 -14.46 -12.65
CA LEU A 67 -2.52 -14.22 -13.23
C LEU A 67 -3.61 -14.68 -12.26
N ALA A 68 -4.66 -13.88 -12.15
CA ALA A 68 -5.86 -14.21 -11.40
C ALA A 68 -6.77 -15.15 -12.21
N ALA A 69 -7.74 -15.74 -11.54
CA ALA A 69 -8.84 -16.45 -12.19
C ALA A 69 -10.15 -15.76 -11.83
N ASP A 70 -10.77 -15.16 -12.83
CA ASP A 70 -12.02 -14.42 -12.69
C ASP A 70 -13.20 -15.30 -13.10
N LYS A 71 -14.30 -15.20 -12.35
CA LYS A 71 -15.54 -15.91 -12.62
C LYS A 71 -16.71 -15.01 -12.31
N MET A 72 -17.69 -14.95 -13.20
CA MET A 72 -19.03 -14.49 -12.82
C MET A 72 -19.64 -15.52 -11.88
N SER A 73 -20.30 -15.07 -10.82
CA SER A 73 -21.10 -15.99 -10.02
C SER A 73 -22.39 -16.29 -10.76
N GLU A 74 -22.65 -17.57 -10.94
CA GLU A 74 -23.94 -18.09 -11.39
C GLU A 74 -24.89 -17.95 -10.20
N ASP A 75 -25.58 -16.81 -10.09
CA ASP A 75 -26.72 -16.74 -9.19
C ASP A 75 -27.87 -17.54 -9.81
N ASP A 76 -28.63 -18.29 -9.02
CA ASP A 76 -29.64 -19.26 -9.51
C ASP A 76 -30.78 -18.59 -10.33
N GLY A 77 -30.83 -17.25 -10.36
CA GLY A 77 -31.74 -16.44 -11.17
C GLY A 77 -31.11 -15.72 -12.37
N MET A 78 -29.81 -15.90 -12.66
CA MET A 78 -29.12 -15.17 -13.72
C MET A 78 -29.37 -15.84 -15.08
N ASP A 79 -30.00 -15.12 -16.00
CA ASP A 79 -30.24 -15.59 -17.36
C ASP A 79 -28.90 -15.94 -18.05
N ARG A 80 -28.77 -17.17 -18.57
CA ARG A 80 -27.59 -17.62 -19.33
C ARG A 80 -27.30 -16.74 -20.55
N SER A 81 -28.26 -15.91 -20.98
CA SER A 81 -28.04 -14.89 -22.00
C SER A 81 -27.10 -13.75 -21.55
N ILE A 82 -26.86 -13.56 -20.24
CA ILE A 82 -26.05 -12.49 -19.66
C ILE A 82 -24.58 -12.91 -19.53
N THR A 83 -24.30 -14.17 -19.16
CA THR A 83 -22.92 -14.71 -19.13
C THR A 83 -22.26 -14.66 -20.50
N ASN A 84 -23.04 -14.77 -21.59
CA ASN A 84 -22.54 -14.63 -22.95
C ASN A 84 -22.35 -13.15 -23.41
N ARG A 85 -22.83 -12.15 -22.65
CA ARG A 85 -22.68 -10.72 -23.00
C ARG A 85 -21.33 -10.16 -22.59
N TYR A 86 -20.66 -10.79 -21.64
CA TYR A 86 -19.43 -10.28 -21.06
C TYR A 86 -18.30 -11.29 -21.25
N PRO A 87 -17.39 -11.05 -22.20
CA PRO A 87 -16.28 -11.95 -22.44
C PRO A 87 -15.30 -11.98 -21.26
N ASN A 88 -14.56 -13.07 -21.09
CA ASN A 88 -13.58 -13.20 -20.00
C ASN A 88 -12.49 -12.12 -20.07
N GLU A 89 -12.14 -11.66 -21.27
CA GLU A 89 -11.22 -10.56 -21.51
C GLU A 89 -11.71 -9.26 -20.86
N TYR A 90 -13.03 -9.02 -20.88
CA TYR A 90 -13.63 -7.88 -20.20
C TYR A 90 -13.48 -8.02 -18.70
N LEU A 91 -13.79 -9.18 -18.12
CA LEU A 91 -13.62 -9.44 -16.69
C LEU A 91 -12.17 -9.23 -16.22
N ASN A 92 -11.21 -9.75 -16.98
CA ASN A 92 -9.78 -9.64 -16.71
C ASN A 92 -9.28 -8.18 -16.76
N SER A 93 -9.97 -7.31 -17.51
CA SER A 93 -9.63 -5.89 -17.62
C SER A 93 -10.14 -5.05 -16.44
N LEU A 94 -11.04 -5.58 -15.61
CA LEU A 94 -11.60 -4.84 -14.47
C LEU A 94 -10.62 -4.79 -13.30
N ASP A 95 -10.41 -3.60 -12.73
CA ASP A 95 -9.67 -3.36 -11.48
C ASP A 95 -10.57 -2.69 -10.43
N PRO A 96 -11.59 -3.39 -9.91
CA PRO A 96 -12.52 -2.80 -8.96
C PRO A 96 -11.89 -2.65 -7.57
N THR A 97 -12.36 -1.65 -6.84
CA THR A 97 -11.85 -1.32 -5.51
C THR A 97 -11.96 -2.51 -4.55
N GLY A 98 -10.85 -2.85 -3.90
CA GLY A 98 -10.78 -3.95 -2.93
C GLY A 98 -10.49 -5.32 -3.53
N LEU A 99 -10.37 -5.44 -4.86
CA LEU A 99 -9.78 -6.61 -5.49
C LEU A 99 -8.29 -6.40 -5.78
N PRO A 100 -7.48 -7.48 -5.77
CA PRO A 100 -6.14 -7.46 -6.32
C PRO A 100 -6.20 -7.35 -7.85
N PRO A 101 -5.11 -6.85 -8.47
CA PRO A 101 -5.03 -6.74 -9.92
C PRO A 101 -5.11 -8.13 -10.56
N PHE A 102 -5.69 -8.20 -11.75
CA PHE A 102 -5.76 -9.44 -12.53
C PHE A 102 -4.35 -10.01 -12.75
N LYS A 103 -3.42 -9.16 -13.19
CA LYS A 103 -1.99 -9.48 -13.30
C LYS A 103 -1.24 -8.85 -12.13
N LEU A 104 -0.80 -9.67 -11.18
CA LEU A 104 0.01 -9.24 -10.05
C LEU A 104 1.48 -9.55 -10.31
N GLU A 105 2.32 -8.52 -10.41
CA GLU A 105 3.75 -8.65 -10.62
C GLU A 105 4.53 -8.30 -9.35
N LEU A 106 5.32 -9.25 -8.85
CA LEU A 106 6.06 -9.13 -7.60
C LEU A 106 7.53 -9.45 -7.78
N LYS A 107 8.33 -9.00 -6.82
CA LYS A 107 9.76 -9.26 -6.72
C LYS A 107 10.12 -9.48 -5.26
N VAL A 108 11.11 -10.35 -5.00
CA VAL A 108 11.65 -10.49 -3.64
C VAL A 108 12.17 -9.13 -3.17
N GLY A 109 11.83 -8.76 -1.93
CA GLY A 109 12.15 -7.47 -1.32
C GLY A 109 11.16 -6.34 -1.58
N CYS A 110 10.16 -6.51 -2.45
CA CYS A 110 9.17 -5.45 -2.65
C CYS A 110 8.20 -5.33 -1.46
N PRO A 111 7.79 -4.10 -1.10
CA PRO A 111 6.73 -3.89 -0.14
C PRO A 111 5.36 -4.17 -0.77
N ILE A 112 4.52 -4.87 -0.02
CA ILE A 112 3.13 -5.16 -0.37
C ILE A 112 2.21 -4.81 0.80
N ILE A 113 0.92 -4.68 0.52
CA ILE A 113 -0.14 -4.45 1.50
C ILE A 113 -1.22 -5.50 1.36
N LEU A 114 -1.75 -5.99 2.48
CA LEU A 114 -2.84 -6.95 2.50
C LEU A 114 -4.19 -6.25 2.26
N LEU A 115 -5.07 -6.84 1.45
CA LEU A 115 -6.35 -6.26 1.05
C LEU A 115 -7.56 -6.79 1.84
N ARG A 116 -7.39 -7.90 2.58
CA ARG A 116 -8.45 -8.52 3.38
C ARG A 116 -7.90 -9.05 4.68
N ASN A 117 -8.77 -9.15 5.66
CA ASN A 117 -8.49 -9.87 6.89
C ASN A 117 -8.36 -11.36 6.56
N ILE A 118 -7.23 -11.97 6.92
CA ILE A 118 -7.04 -13.43 6.83
C ILE A 118 -7.04 -13.99 8.25
N VAL A 119 -6.09 -13.54 9.07
CA VAL A 119 -5.99 -13.93 10.48
C VAL A 119 -5.62 -12.70 11.31
N PRO A 120 -6.61 -11.93 11.78
CA PRO A 120 -6.36 -10.69 12.52
C PRO A 120 -5.50 -10.87 13.78
N LYS A 121 -5.66 -12.01 14.47
CA LYS A 121 -4.89 -12.36 15.67
C LYS A 121 -3.38 -12.43 15.40
N ASP A 122 -3.00 -12.81 14.19
CA ASP A 122 -1.60 -12.93 13.76
C ASP A 122 -1.11 -11.67 13.02
N GLY A 123 -1.85 -10.56 13.11
CA GLY A 123 -1.51 -9.31 12.45
C GLY A 123 -1.80 -9.29 10.95
N LEU A 124 -2.46 -10.32 10.41
CA LEU A 124 -2.85 -10.41 8.98
C LEU A 124 -4.23 -9.77 8.75
N CYS A 125 -4.26 -8.46 8.97
CA CYS A 125 -5.41 -7.58 8.76
C CYS A 125 -5.31 -6.84 7.42
N ASN A 126 -6.44 -6.38 6.91
CA ASN A 126 -6.46 -5.42 5.80
C ASN A 126 -5.63 -4.19 6.16
N GLY A 127 -4.73 -3.80 5.26
CA GLY A 127 -3.81 -2.68 5.46
C GLY A 127 -2.44 -3.07 6.03
N THR A 128 -2.25 -4.30 6.52
CA THR A 128 -0.94 -4.74 7.03
C THR A 128 0.10 -4.67 5.91
N ARG A 129 1.19 -3.92 6.16
CA ARG A 129 2.32 -3.83 5.25
C ARG A 129 3.31 -4.95 5.53
N MET A 130 3.81 -5.53 4.45
CA MET A 130 4.72 -6.65 4.51
C MET A 130 5.78 -6.53 3.41
N MET A 131 6.93 -7.14 3.62
CA MET A 131 7.98 -7.27 2.61
C MET A 131 7.95 -8.70 2.06
N VAL A 132 8.00 -8.84 0.74
CA VAL A 132 8.12 -10.16 0.10
C VAL A 132 9.48 -10.76 0.42
N VAL A 133 9.49 -11.93 1.06
CA VAL A 133 10.71 -12.70 1.34
C VAL A 133 10.92 -13.75 0.25
N ARG A 134 9.86 -14.43 -0.16
CA ARG A 134 9.92 -15.46 -1.20
C ARG A 134 8.60 -15.56 -1.97
N CYS A 135 8.74 -15.74 -3.28
CA CYS A 135 7.63 -15.93 -4.21
C CYS A 135 7.47 -17.42 -4.55
N GLY A 136 6.39 -18.04 -4.10
CA GLY A 136 6.01 -19.39 -4.49
C GLY A 136 4.79 -19.39 -5.43
N SER A 137 4.60 -20.50 -6.16
CA SER A 137 3.48 -20.63 -7.12
C SER A 137 2.10 -20.55 -6.46
N ARG A 138 1.97 -21.00 -5.21
CA ARG A 138 0.69 -21.08 -4.47
C ARG A 138 0.65 -20.24 -3.19
N ILE A 139 1.81 -19.90 -2.64
CA ILE A 139 1.98 -19.20 -1.37
C ILE A 139 3.12 -18.18 -1.54
N ILE A 140 2.93 -16.99 -0.98
CA ILE A 140 4.00 -15.98 -0.86
C ILE A 140 4.41 -15.91 0.61
N GLU A 141 5.70 -15.97 0.86
CA GLU A 141 6.28 -15.77 2.18
C GLU A 141 6.66 -14.30 2.35
N VAL A 142 6.25 -13.73 3.47
CA VAL A 142 6.33 -12.29 3.72
C VAL A 142 6.79 -12.01 5.15
N LYS A 143 7.42 -10.86 5.36
CA LYS A 143 7.79 -10.35 6.68
C LYS A 143 6.92 -9.15 7.03
N ILE A 144 6.26 -9.16 8.17
CA ILE A 144 5.39 -8.06 8.61
C ILE A 144 6.24 -6.82 8.93
N LEU A 145 5.81 -5.65 8.45
CA LEU A 145 6.53 -4.37 8.61
C LEU A 145 5.86 -3.40 9.58
N THR A 146 4.69 -3.73 10.12
CA THR A 146 3.87 -2.82 10.94
C THR A 146 3.13 -3.58 12.05
N GLY A 147 2.86 -2.89 13.17
CA GLY A 147 2.04 -3.42 14.28
C GLY A 147 2.78 -4.36 15.23
N GLU A 148 2.03 -4.99 16.14
CA GLU A 148 2.58 -5.85 17.21
C GLU A 148 3.37 -7.06 16.69
N GLN A 149 3.00 -7.55 15.50
CA GLN A 149 3.64 -8.70 14.87
C GLN A 149 4.83 -8.30 13.98
N PHE A 150 5.37 -7.08 14.15
CA PHE A 150 6.51 -6.58 13.40
C PHE A 150 7.66 -7.59 13.34
N GLY A 151 8.18 -7.80 12.13
CA GLY A 151 9.33 -8.66 11.88
C GLY A 151 9.01 -10.16 11.79
N LYS A 152 7.80 -10.61 12.16
CA LYS A 152 7.40 -12.02 12.02
C LYS A 152 7.18 -12.40 10.56
N LEU A 153 7.45 -13.67 10.26
CA LEU A 153 7.15 -14.26 8.96
C LEU A 153 5.69 -14.73 8.90
N ALA A 154 5.08 -14.58 7.73
CA ALA A 154 3.74 -15.04 7.44
C ALA A 154 3.65 -15.61 6.02
N PHE A 155 2.60 -16.38 5.77
CA PHE A 155 2.35 -17.03 4.49
C PHE A 155 1.02 -16.56 3.93
N ILE A 156 1.05 -16.02 2.71
CA ILE A 156 -0.12 -15.49 2.04
C ILE A 156 -0.56 -16.45 0.93
N PRO A 157 -1.71 -17.13 1.07
CA PRO A 157 -2.26 -17.97 0.01
C PRO A 157 -3.10 -17.15 -0.98
N ARG A 158 -3.41 -17.75 -2.13
CA ARG A 158 -4.47 -17.24 -3.02
C ARG A 158 -5.84 -17.52 -2.44
N ILE A 159 -6.70 -16.50 -2.40
CA ILE A 159 -8.09 -16.61 -1.95
C ILE A 159 -9.05 -16.09 -3.02
N SER A 160 -10.30 -16.52 -2.97
CA SER A 160 -11.37 -15.97 -3.82
C SER A 160 -11.95 -14.74 -3.15
N LEU A 161 -12.08 -13.66 -3.92
CA LEU A 161 -12.51 -12.35 -3.45
C LEU A 161 -13.66 -11.85 -4.32
N SER A 162 -14.69 -11.30 -3.70
CA SER A 162 -15.72 -10.50 -4.37
C SER A 162 -15.40 -9.01 -4.23
N PRO A 163 -15.81 -8.17 -5.21
CA PRO A 163 -15.74 -6.72 -5.11
C PRO A 163 -16.46 -6.24 -3.84
N SER A 164 -15.95 -5.16 -3.22
CA SER A 164 -16.59 -4.58 -2.02
C SER A 164 -17.85 -3.77 -2.36
N SER A 165 -17.96 -3.26 -3.58
CA SER A 165 -19.08 -2.50 -4.11
C SER A 165 -19.68 -3.21 -5.32
N LEU A 166 -21.01 -3.15 -5.45
CA LEU A 166 -21.75 -3.68 -6.60
C LEU A 166 -21.82 -2.65 -7.73
N ASP A 167 -20.65 -2.19 -8.18
CA ASP A 167 -20.56 -1.19 -9.26
C ASP A 167 -20.83 -1.81 -10.64
N PHE A 168 -21.09 -3.12 -10.68
CA PHE A 168 -21.34 -3.88 -11.91
C PHE A 168 -22.73 -4.51 -11.85
N PRO A 169 -23.42 -4.65 -13.00
CA PRO A 169 -24.73 -5.29 -13.09
C PRO A 169 -24.67 -6.82 -12.91
N PHE A 170 -23.53 -7.35 -12.50
CA PHE A 170 -23.27 -8.76 -12.30
C PHE A 170 -22.34 -8.97 -11.11
N HIS A 171 -22.46 -10.13 -10.49
CA HIS A 171 -21.58 -10.55 -9.42
C HIS A 171 -20.38 -11.30 -10.00
N MET A 172 -19.18 -10.97 -9.51
CA MET A 172 -17.94 -11.63 -9.91
C MET A 172 -17.10 -12.03 -8.71
N THR A 173 -16.24 -13.03 -8.91
CA THR A 173 -15.22 -13.47 -7.96
C THR A 173 -13.87 -13.55 -8.66
N ARG A 174 -12.83 -13.04 -8.00
CA ARG A 174 -11.44 -13.08 -8.45
C ARG A 174 -10.63 -13.93 -7.49
N ARG A 175 -10.00 -15.00 -7.99
CA ARG A 175 -9.07 -15.82 -7.20
C ARG A 175 -7.63 -15.38 -7.43
N GLN A 176 -7.02 -14.79 -6.41
CA GLN A 176 -5.67 -14.22 -6.46
C GLN A 176 -5.08 -14.09 -5.05
N PHE A 177 -3.78 -13.79 -4.93
CA PHE A 177 -3.22 -13.34 -3.66
C PHE A 177 -3.88 -12.02 -3.24
N PRO A 178 -4.36 -11.89 -2.00
CA PRO A 178 -5.09 -10.71 -1.53
C PRO A 178 -4.14 -9.56 -1.19
N VAL A 179 -3.23 -9.21 -2.10
CA VAL A 179 -2.18 -8.22 -1.88
C VAL A 179 -2.04 -7.27 -3.07
N ARG A 180 -1.51 -6.07 -2.82
CA ARG A 180 -1.07 -5.10 -3.83
C ARG A 180 0.33 -4.60 -3.49
N LEU A 181 1.07 -4.12 -4.48
CA LEU A 181 2.33 -3.39 -4.25
C LEU A 181 2.06 -2.14 -3.40
N ALA A 182 3.00 -1.81 -2.51
CA ALA A 182 2.83 -0.76 -1.50
C ALA A 182 4.10 0.09 -1.30
N TYR A 183 4.70 0.52 -2.41
CA TYR A 183 5.81 1.49 -2.41
C TYR A 183 5.36 2.85 -1.92
N ALA A 184 4.22 3.30 -2.43
CA ALA A 184 3.51 4.47 -1.97
C ALA A 184 2.17 4.04 -1.38
N MET A 185 1.67 4.87 -0.49
CA MET A 185 0.31 4.78 0.01
C MET A 185 -0.21 6.19 0.16
N THR A 186 -1.51 6.34 0.22
CA THR A 186 -2.09 7.64 0.49
C THR A 186 -1.91 8.01 1.95
N ILE A 187 -1.92 9.31 2.21
CA ILE A 187 -1.87 9.88 3.56
C ILE A 187 -2.89 9.17 4.47
N ASN A 188 -4.10 8.90 3.96
CA ASN A 188 -5.16 8.21 4.70
C ASN A 188 -4.78 6.77 5.06
N LYS A 189 -4.14 6.01 4.17
CA LYS A 189 -3.68 4.64 4.49
C LYS A 189 -2.46 4.62 5.41
N SER A 190 -1.66 5.68 5.41
CA SER A 190 -0.59 5.85 6.38
C SER A 190 -1.12 6.11 7.79
N GLN A 191 -2.42 6.39 7.95
CA GLN A 191 -3.00 6.65 9.25
C GLN A 191 -2.81 5.47 10.21
N GLY A 192 -2.30 5.73 11.42
CA GLY A 192 -1.97 4.72 12.42
C GLY A 192 -0.70 3.92 12.15
N GLN A 193 0.05 4.24 11.07
CA GLN A 193 1.33 3.60 10.77
C GLN A 193 2.49 4.54 11.09
N SER A 194 3.39 4.09 11.96
CA SER A 194 4.68 4.77 12.16
C SER A 194 5.67 4.30 11.10
N VAL A 195 6.32 5.25 10.43
CA VAL A 195 7.38 4.96 9.44
C VAL A 195 8.68 5.65 9.84
N LYS A 196 9.80 4.96 9.60
CA LYS A 196 11.13 5.49 9.96
C LYS A 196 11.56 6.64 9.04
N PHE A 197 11.22 6.54 7.76
CA PHE A 197 11.49 7.53 6.72
C PHE A 197 10.25 7.66 5.85
N VAL A 198 9.94 8.89 5.41
CA VAL A 198 8.79 9.15 4.55
C VAL A 198 9.15 10.15 3.46
N GLY A 199 8.77 9.81 2.23
CA GLY A 199 8.67 10.78 1.14
C GLY A 199 7.21 11.20 1.02
N VAL A 200 6.95 12.50 1.01
CA VAL A 200 5.62 13.09 0.88
C VAL A 200 5.53 13.77 -0.47
N ASP A 201 4.69 13.27 -1.37
CA ASP A 201 4.42 13.90 -2.67
C ASP A 201 3.27 14.90 -2.54
N LEU A 202 3.61 16.19 -2.56
CA LEU A 202 2.68 17.33 -2.49
C LEU A 202 2.70 18.16 -3.78
N ARG A 203 3.10 17.57 -4.92
CA ARG A 203 2.96 18.21 -6.23
C ARG A 203 1.50 18.55 -6.56
N THR A 204 0.56 17.88 -5.91
CA THR A 204 -0.82 18.34 -5.77
C THR A 204 -1.03 18.67 -4.30
N PRO A 205 -1.47 19.90 -3.95
CA PRO A 205 -1.72 20.26 -2.56
C PRO A 205 -2.71 19.32 -1.88
N VAL A 206 -2.61 19.22 -0.56
CA VAL A 206 -3.64 18.55 0.24
C VAL A 206 -4.98 19.26 0.02
N PHE A 207 -6.08 18.51 0.01
CA PHE A 207 -7.41 19.02 -0.33
C PHE A 207 -8.37 19.01 0.87
N SER A 208 -7.95 18.43 1.99
CA SER A 208 -8.78 18.30 3.18
C SER A 208 -8.03 18.68 4.44
N HIS A 209 -8.82 19.09 5.44
CA HIS A 209 -8.32 19.47 6.75
C HIS A 209 -7.50 18.36 7.41
N GLY A 210 -6.32 18.72 7.92
CA GLY A 210 -5.48 17.82 8.73
C GLY A 210 -4.66 16.80 7.93
N GLN A 211 -4.77 16.73 6.60
CA GLN A 211 -3.99 15.76 5.81
C GLN A 211 -2.48 16.00 5.86
N LEU A 212 -2.05 17.27 5.75
CA LEU A 212 -0.64 17.62 5.87
C LEU A 212 -0.11 17.22 7.25
N TYR A 213 -0.92 17.42 8.27
CA TYR A 213 -0.60 16.99 9.62
C TYR A 213 -0.50 15.45 9.75
N VAL A 214 -1.45 14.70 9.19
CA VAL A 214 -1.45 13.23 9.23
C VAL A 214 -0.16 12.69 8.66
N VAL A 215 0.29 13.18 7.50
CA VAL A 215 1.50 12.64 6.88
C VAL A 215 2.78 13.03 7.63
N LEU A 216 2.87 14.27 8.10
CA LEU A 216 4.03 14.74 8.85
C LEU A 216 4.19 14.02 10.20
N SER A 217 3.07 13.70 10.86
CA SER A 217 3.09 12.94 12.12
C SER A 217 3.39 11.44 11.97
N ARG A 218 3.57 10.90 10.75
CA ARG A 218 3.95 9.48 10.58
C ARG A 218 5.41 9.20 10.87
N CYS A 219 6.26 10.24 10.81
CA CYS A 219 7.66 10.16 11.17
C CYS A 219 7.91 10.84 12.51
N MET A 220 8.76 10.21 13.33
CA MET A 220 9.11 10.74 14.66
C MET A 220 10.12 11.89 14.64
N SER A 221 10.66 12.24 13.47
CA SER A 221 11.69 13.27 13.32
C SER A 221 11.58 13.93 11.95
N PHE A 222 11.68 15.26 11.94
CA PHE A 222 11.61 16.08 10.74
C PHE A 222 12.70 15.74 9.71
N ASP A 223 13.91 15.42 10.17
CA ASP A 223 15.07 15.08 9.31
C ASP A 223 14.85 13.80 8.48
N ARG A 224 13.79 13.05 8.75
CA ARG A 224 13.43 11.80 8.07
C ARG A 224 12.23 11.97 7.13
N ILE A 225 11.77 13.20 6.95
CA ILE A 225 10.68 13.58 6.06
C ILE A 225 11.29 14.31 4.88
N THR A 226 10.99 13.84 3.67
CA THR A 226 11.31 14.57 2.43
C THR A 226 10.01 14.93 1.74
N VAL A 227 9.81 16.21 1.44
CA VAL A 227 8.60 16.70 0.76
C VAL A 227 8.96 17.05 -0.68
N LEU A 228 8.19 16.54 -1.62
CA LEU A 228 8.26 16.89 -3.04
C LEU A 228 7.14 17.89 -3.35
N LEU A 229 7.51 19.10 -3.72
CA LEU A 229 6.59 20.19 -4.06
C LEU A 229 6.47 20.39 -5.58
N PRO A 230 5.47 21.14 -6.07
CA PRO A 230 5.41 21.56 -7.47
C PRO A 230 6.65 22.39 -7.85
N GLU A 231 7.07 22.33 -9.12
CA GLU A 231 8.24 23.10 -9.60
C GLU A 231 8.02 24.62 -9.51
N GLU A 232 6.76 25.07 -9.59
CA GLU A 232 6.38 26.49 -9.55
C GLU A 232 6.28 27.06 -8.12
N GLU A 233 6.08 26.21 -7.11
CA GLU A 233 5.94 26.56 -5.69
C GLU A 233 6.93 25.76 -4.84
N ALA A 234 8.22 26.09 -4.98
CA ALA A 234 9.32 25.26 -4.48
C ALA A 234 9.56 25.32 -2.95
N ASP A 235 8.90 26.23 -2.23
CA ASP A 235 9.22 26.52 -0.82
C ASP A 235 8.04 26.38 0.15
N SER A 236 6.82 26.20 -0.35
CA SER A 236 5.61 26.22 0.47
C SER A 236 4.48 25.38 -0.11
N THR A 237 3.49 25.04 0.73
CA THR A 237 2.29 24.31 0.33
C THR A 237 1.11 24.79 1.15
N THR A 238 -0.09 24.74 0.57
CA THR A 238 -1.33 25.16 1.25
C THR A 238 -1.71 24.17 2.35
N ASN A 239 -1.73 24.65 3.60
CA ASN A 239 -2.31 23.90 4.70
C ASN A 239 -3.80 24.23 4.84
N ILE A 240 -4.67 23.26 4.56
CA ILE A 240 -6.11 23.44 4.70
C ILE A 240 -6.52 23.25 6.16
N VAL A 241 -7.04 24.32 6.77
CA VAL A 241 -7.51 24.33 8.16
C VAL A 241 -8.96 24.79 8.22
N TYR A 242 -9.83 23.99 8.84
CA TYR A 242 -11.22 24.37 9.15
C TYR A 242 -11.31 24.76 10.62
N PRO A 243 -11.35 26.07 10.95
CA PRO A 243 -11.35 26.55 12.33
C PRO A 243 -12.53 26.03 13.15
N GLU A 244 -13.66 25.73 12.51
CA GLU A 244 -14.89 25.23 13.13
C GLU A 244 -14.71 23.85 13.78
N VAL A 245 -13.67 23.10 13.36
CA VAL A 245 -13.35 21.78 13.88
C VAL A 245 -12.40 21.88 15.08
N LEU A 246 -11.76 23.03 15.32
CA LEU A 246 -10.76 23.24 16.38
C LEU A 246 -11.34 23.69 17.73
N LEU A 247 -12.67 23.70 17.87
CA LEU A 247 -13.41 24.07 19.09
C LEU A 247 -13.58 22.90 20.06
#